data_AF-A0A7Y5K5Z7-F1
#
_entry.id   AF-A0A7Y5K5Z7-F1
#
_cell.length_a   1.000
_cell.length_b   1.000
_cell.length_c   1.000
_cell.angle_alpha   90.00
_cell.angle_beta   90.00
_cell.angle_gamma   90.00
#
_symmetry.space_group_name_H-M   'P 1'
#
loop_
_entity.id
_entity.type
_entity.pdbx_description
1 polymer ?
#
loop_
_entity_poly.entity_id
_entity_poly.type
_entity_poly.pdbx_seq_one_letter_code
_entity_poly.pdbx_strand_id
1 'polypeptide(L)'
;MGRCVVDSLQTFDTLARSRPMRTTRRSRSALLASLLFATACVAVRELSARERGDPVEVRHARTLERRAARVPTDSLARLYMVALDAPEEQGGALLDAVSCQRLRLDWAYGRGPARIAVARMTDSLFATPALRERWEQAQGRWPIAGGVDFSCVRGLVPAPDSLSE
;
A
#
# COMPACT_ATOMS: atom_id res chain seq x y z
N MET A 1 17.73 10.75 -0.82
CA MET A 1 17.05 9.62 -1.51
C MET A 1 15.56 9.73 -1.25
N GLY A 2 14.77 10.21 -2.22
CA GLY A 2 13.33 10.46 -2.00
C GLY A 2 12.69 11.40 -3.02
N ARG A 3 13.02 11.27 -4.30
CA ARG A 3 12.53 12.17 -5.36
C ARG A 3 11.71 11.50 -6.48
N CYS A 4 11.28 10.26 -6.32
CA CYS A 4 10.37 9.63 -7.28
C CYS A 4 8.88 9.97 -7.05
N VAL A 5 8.54 10.82 -6.06
CA VAL A 5 7.14 11.03 -5.64
C VAL A 5 6.61 12.44 -5.96
N VAL A 6 7.44 13.41 -6.36
CA VAL A 6 7.00 14.82 -6.36
C VAL A 6 6.63 15.39 -7.73
N ASP A 7 7.09 14.84 -8.86
CA ASP A 7 6.93 15.52 -10.16
C ASP A 7 5.77 15.02 -11.06
N SER A 8 4.87 14.15 -10.59
CA SER A 8 3.77 13.61 -11.43
C SER A 8 2.36 14.09 -11.08
N LEU A 9 2.20 15.01 -10.13
CA LEU A 9 0.88 15.50 -9.71
C LEU A 9 0.43 16.80 -10.41
N GLN A 10 1.29 17.49 -11.17
CA GLN A 10 0.93 18.78 -11.78
C GLN A 10 0.29 18.70 -13.18
N THR A 11 0.16 17.51 -13.78
CA THR A 11 -0.37 17.38 -15.16
C THR A 11 -1.83 16.91 -15.24
N PHE A 12 -2.46 16.52 -14.13
CA PHE A 12 -3.79 15.90 -14.15
C PHE A 12 -4.96 16.82 -13.79
N ASP A 13 -4.70 18.04 -13.33
CA ASP A 13 -5.73 18.94 -12.79
C ASP A 13 -6.61 19.61 -13.88
N THR A 14 -6.25 19.47 -15.16
CA THR A 14 -6.93 20.17 -16.25
C THR A 14 -8.04 19.37 -16.95
N LEU A 15 -8.26 18.09 -16.61
CA LEU A 15 -9.22 17.22 -17.33
C LEU A 15 -10.46 16.78 -16.53
N ALA A 16 -10.59 17.13 -15.24
CA ALA A 16 -11.61 16.57 -14.36
C ALA A 16 -12.93 17.37 -14.24
N ARG A 17 -13.15 18.45 -15.01
CA ARG A 17 -14.43 19.19 -14.99
C ARG A 17 -15.37 18.80 -16.13
N SER A 18 -16.06 17.64 -16.02
CA SER A 18 -17.41 17.46 -16.57
C SER A 18 -18.05 16.10 -16.20
N ARG A 19 -19.04 16.15 -15.28
CA ARG A 19 -20.38 15.50 -15.22
C ARG A 19 -20.60 14.00 -15.66
N PRO A 20 -21.71 13.36 -15.22
CA PRO A 20 -21.67 12.09 -14.47
C PRO A 20 -21.73 10.76 -15.25
N MET A 21 -21.34 9.71 -14.52
CA MET A 21 -21.04 8.33 -14.89
C MET A 21 -22.20 7.48 -15.46
N ARG A 22 -21.94 6.85 -16.62
CA ARG A 22 -22.42 5.50 -16.98
C ARG A 22 -21.19 4.59 -17.09
N THR A 23 -21.20 3.45 -16.39
CA THR A 23 -20.11 2.47 -16.37
C THR A 23 -19.89 1.87 -17.76
N THR A 24 -18.85 2.36 -18.44
CA THR A 24 -18.43 1.94 -19.78
C THR A 24 -16.99 1.41 -19.75
N ARG A 25 -16.55 0.83 -20.88
CA ARG A 25 -15.22 0.29 -21.25
C ARG A 25 -13.98 0.97 -20.62
N ARG A 26 -14.09 2.21 -20.12
CA ARG A 26 -13.08 3.00 -19.41
C ARG A 26 -12.59 2.40 -18.09
N SER A 27 -13.38 1.58 -17.39
CA SER A 27 -12.94 0.97 -16.11
C SER A 27 -11.76 0.00 -16.29
N ARG A 28 -11.65 -0.66 -17.46
CA ARG A 28 -10.50 -1.51 -17.79
C ARG A 28 -9.21 -0.72 -18.05
N SER A 29 -9.32 0.49 -18.59
CA SER A 29 -8.17 1.35 -18.87
C SER A 29 -7.51 1.87 -17.60
N ALA A 30 -8.30 2.17 -16.56
CA ALA A 30 -7.76 2.61 -15.27
C ALA A 30 -6.96 1.50 -14.58
N LEU A 31 -7.46 0.26 -14.58
CA LEU A 31 -6.75 -0.89 -14.02
C LEU A 31 -5.44 -1.20 -14.77
N LEU A 32 -5.46 -1.10 -16.11
CA LEU A 32 -4.24 -1.25 -16.93
C LEU A 32 -3.22 -0.14 -16.66
N ALA A 33 -3.66 1.11 -16.51
CA ALA A 33 -2.79 2.23 -16.20
C ALA A 33 -2.09 2.07 -14.83
N SER A 34 -2.81 1.60 -13.81
CA SER A 34 -2.24 1.34 -12.48
C SER A 34 -1.25 0.18 -12.47
N LEU A 35 -1.55 -0.90 -13.21
CA LEU A 35 -0.61 -2.02 -13.40
C LEU A 35 0.68 -1.57 -14.11
N LEU A 36 0.57 -0.71 -15.13
CA LEU A 36 1.72 -0.15 -15.82
C LEU A 36 2.56 0.76 -14.92
N PHE A 37 1.92 1.57 -14.06
CA PHE A 37 2.61 2.49 -13.16
C PHE A 37 3.41 1.76 -12.06
N ALA A 38 2.80 0.75 -11.43
CA ALA A 38 3.49 -0.09 -10.45
C ALA A 38 4.69 -0.84 -11.06
N THR A 39 4.57 -1.24 -12.34
CA THR A 39 5.66 -1.87 -13.10
C THR A 39 6.78 -0.87 -13.40
N ALA A 40 6.43 0.39 -13.73
CA ALA A 40 7.39 1.44 -14.05
C ALA A 40 8.27 1.82 -12.85
N CYS A 41 7.74 1.90 -11.63
CA CYS A 41 8.55 2.23 -10.44
C CYS A 41 9.63 1.18 -10.12
N VAL A 42 9.32 -0.10 -10.34
CA VAL A 42 10.31 -1.19 -10.20
C VAL A 42 11.37 -1.07 -11.29
N ALA A 43 10.96 -0.80 -12.54
CA ALA A 43 11.86 -0.62 -13.66
C ALA A 43 12.82 0.58 -13.46
N VAL A 44 12.34 1.70 -12.91
CA VAL A 44 13.18 2.88 -12.59
C VAL A 44 14.23 2.55 -11.52
N ARG A 45 13.86 1.86 -10.45
CA ARG A 45 14.84 1.42 -9.43
C ARG A 45 15.87 0.47 -10.00
N GLU A 46 15.45 -0.44 -10.86
CA GLU A 46 16.35 -1.38 -11.52
C GLU A 46 17.28 -0.66 -12.49
N LEU A 47 16.80 0.35 -13.23
CA LEU A 47 17.64 1.21 -14.08
C LEU A 47 18.66 1.99 -13.25
N SER A 48 18.24 2.68 -12.19
CA SER A 48 19.17 3.45 -11.35
C SER A 48 20.18 2.57 -10.59
N ALA A 49 19.87 1.31 -10.32
CA ALA A 49 20.82 0.35 -9.77
C ALA A 49 21.79 -0.17 -10.85
N ARG A 50 21.32 -0.39 -12.08
CA ARG A 50 22.16 -0.72 -13.23
C ARG A 50 23.13 0.42 -13.58
N GLU A 51 22.66 1.66 -13.53
CA GLU A 51 23.48 2.86 -13.74
C GLU A 51 24.58 3.00 -12.68
N ARG A 52 24.34 2.55 -11.45
CA ARG A 52 25.33 2.51 -10.37
C ARG A 52 26.27 1.29 -10.44
N GLY A 53 26.01 0.34 -11.34
CA GLY A 53 26.90 -0.78 -11.62
C GLY A 53 27.02 -1.82 -10.49
N ASP A 54 26.12 -1.84 -9.50
CA ASP A 54 26.19 -2.80 -8.39
C ASP A 54 25.27 -4.03 -8.64
N PRO A 55 25.82 -5.17 -9.10
CA PRO A 55 25.04 -6.38 -9.35
C PRO A 55 24.51 -7.04 -8.08
N VAL A 56 25.01 -6.68 -6.88
CA VAL A 56 24.51 -7.17 -5.60
C VAL A 56 23.22 -6.44 -5.24
N GLU A 57 23.17 -5.11 -5.40
CA GLU A 57 21.97 -4.31 -5.14
C GLU A 57 20.80 -4.76 -6.05
N VAL A 58 21.06 -4.99 -7.35
CA VAL A 58 20.03 -5.47 -8.29
C VAL A 58 19.51 -6.86 -7.89
N ARG A 59 20.40 -7.79 -7.50
CA ARG A 59 19.99 -9.12 -7.03
C ARG A 59 19.19 -9.06 -5.74
N HIS A 60 19.58 -8.19 -4.82
CA HIS A 60 18.86 -7.98 -3.57
C HIS A 60 17.46 -7.42 -3.82
N ALA A 61 17.33 -6.37 -4.66
CA ALA A 61 16.05 -5.78 -5.05
C ALA A 61 15.11 -6.83 -5.67
N ARG A 62 15.57 -7.62 -6.64
CA ARG A 62 14.76 -8.70 -7.26
C ARG A 62 14.35 -9.77 -6.26
N THR A 63 15.18 -10.05 -5.26
CA THR A 63 14.85 -11.03 -4.22
C THR A 63 13.79 -10.50 -3.27
N LEU A 64 13.90 -9.24 -2.85
CA LEU A 64 12.84 -8.55 -2.08
C LEU A 64 11.53 -8.53 -2.85
N GLU A 65 11.57 -8.23 -4.15
CA GLU A 65 10.37 -8.18 -4.99
C GLU A 65 9.66 -9.53 -5.11
N ARG A 66 10.43 -10.60 -5.30
CA ARG A 66 9.89 -11.98 -5.33
C ARG A 66 9.28 -12.38 -4.00
N ARG A 67 9.87 -11.96 -2.88
CA ARG A 67 9.31 -12.20 -1.54
C ARG A 67 8.04 -11.39 -1.33
N ALA A 68 8.03 -10.11 -1.74
CA ALA A 68 6.87 -9.23 -1.62
C ALA A 68 5.66 -9.77 -2.39
N ALA A 69 5.87 -10.35 -3.57
CA ALA A 69 4.80 -10.96 -4.37
C ALA A 69 4.09 -12.16 -3.69
N ARG A 70 4.67 -12.72 -2.63
CA ARG A 70 4.09 -13.84 -1.86
C ARG A 70 3.35 -13.38 -0.59
N VAL A 71 3.41 -12.09 -0.26
CA VAL A 71 2.76 -11.56 0.94
C VAL A 71 1.26 -11.38 0.67
N PRO A 72 0.36 -12.08 1.39
CA PRO A 72 -1.07 -11.98 1.18
C PRO A 72 -1.60 -10.67 1.80
N THR A 73 -2.05 -9.75 0.95
CA THR A 73 -2.55 -8.43 1.39
C THR A 73 -4.07 -8.32 1.38
N ASP A 74 -4.82 -9.37 1.03
CA ASP A 74 -6.28 -9.30 0.85
C ASP A 74 -7.03 -8.93 2.14
N SER A 75 -6.60 -9.48 3.28
CA SER A 75 -7.21 -9.15 4.58
C SER A 75 -6.98 -7.69 4.95
N LEU A 76 -5.77 -7.17 4.69
CA LEU A 76 -5.44 -5.77 4.91
C LEU A 76 -6.26 -4.88 3.97
N ALA A 77 -6.37 -5.24 2.69
CA ALA A 77 -7.14 -4.50 1.71
C ALA A 77 -8.62 -4.39 2.11
N ARG A 78 -9.21 -5.48 2.61
CA ARG A 78 -10.58 -5.47 3.15
C ARG A 78 -10.71 -4.54 4.36
N LEU A 79 -9.75 -4.52 5.27
CA LEU A 79 -9.76 -3.59 6.41
C LEU A 79 -9.74 -2.13 5.97
N TYR A 80 -8.94 -1.78 4.96
CA TYR A 80 -8.94 -0.44 4.37
C TYR A 80 -10.31 -0.06 3.80
N MET A 81 -10.95 -0.98 3.06
CA MET A 81 -12.27 -0.74 2.49
C MET A 81 -13.36 -0.60 3.57
N VAL A 82 -13.35 -1.46 4.59
CA VAL A 82 -14.28 -1.34 5.73
C VAL A 82 -14.07 -0.01 6.46
N ALA A 83 -12.82 0.39 6.68
CA ALA A 83 -12.50 1.66 7.32
C ALA A 83 -13.03 2.86 6.51
N LEU A 84 -12.98 2.83 5.17
CA LEU A 84 -13.53 3.90 4.32
C LEU A 84 -15.04 4.13 4.47
N ASP A 85 -15.78 3.09 4.83
CA ASP A 85 -17.24 3.11 4.98
C ASP A 85 -17.67 3.23 6.45
N ALA A 86 -16.71 3.20 7.38
CA ALA A 86 -17.01 3.19 8.80
C ALA A 86 -17.46 4.56 9.32
N PRO A 87 -18.39 4.58 10.30
CA PRO A 87 -18.76 5.80 10.99
C PRO A 87 -17.57 6.33 11.82
N GLU A 88 -17.55 7.64 12.08
CA GLU A 88 -16.41 8.34 12.68
C GLU A 88 -15.99 7.76 14.04
N GLU A 89 -16.97 7.34 14.84
CA GLU A 89 -16.78 6.78 16.18
C GLU A 89 -16.02 5.44 16.15
N GLN A 90 -16.02 4.73 15.02
CA GLN A 90 -15.33 3.44 14.84
C GLN A 90 -13.97 3.58 14.17
N GLY A 91 -13.62 4.78 13.69
CA GLY A 91 -12.41 5.03 12.91
C GLY A 91 -11.13 4.65 13.63
N GLY A 92 -11.01 5.02 14.91
CA GLY A 92 -9.82 4.70 15.72
C GLY A 92 -9.57 3.19 15.82
N ALA A 93 -10.61 2.42 16.17
CA ALA A 93 -10.49 0.96 16.28
C ALA A 93 -10.13 0.27 14.95
N LEU A 94 -10.61 0.80 13.82
CA LEU A 94 -10.27 0.26 12.50
C LEU A 94 -8.85 0.64 12.06
N LEU A 95 -8.37 1.83 12.40
CA LEU A 95 -6.97 2.21 12.21
C LEU A 95 -6.03 1.30 13.02
N ASP A 96 -6.42 0.96 14.25
CA ASP A 96 -5.67 0.01 15.07
C ASP A 96 -5.65 -1.38 14.42
N ALA A 97 -6.79 -1.86 13.93
CA ALA A 97 -6.86 -3.13 13.21
C ALA A 97 -5.98 -3.14 11.94
N VAL A 98 -5.98 -2.05 11.16
CA VAL A 98 -5.08 -1.87 10.00
C VAL A 98 -3.61 -1.90 10.44
N SER A 99 -3.27 -1.20 11.51
CA SER A 99 -1.91 -1.15 12.06
C SER A 99 -1.44 -2.52 12.56
N CYS A 100 -2.30 -3.23 13.30
CA CYS A 100 -2.03 -4.59 13.75
C CYS A 100 -1.83 -5.55 12.58
N GLN A 101 -2.67 -5.49 11.55
CA GLN A 101 -2.53 -6.35 10.40
C GLN A 101 -1.23 -6.07 9.63
N ARG A 102 -0.81 -4.81 9.52
CA ARG A 102 0.51 -4.46 8.95
C ARG A 102 1.66 -5.04 9.77
N LEU A 103 1.62 -4.92 11.09
CA LEU A 103 2.63 -5.49 11.97
C LEU A 103 2.71 -7.02 11.85
N ARG A 104 1.56 -7.69 11.74
CA ARG A 104 1.52 -9.15 11.48
C ARG A 104 2.19 -9.52 10.16
N LEU A 105 2.01 -8.74 9.10
CA LEU A 105 2.71 -8.97 7.83
C LEU A 105 4.23 -8.74 7.97
N ASP A 106 4.63 -7.68 8.67
CA ASP A 106 6.04 -7.38 8.94
C ASP A 106 6.73 -8.53 9.71
N TRP A 107 6.06 -9.11 10.69
CA TRP A 107 6.57 -10.27 11.44
C TRP A 107 6.61 -11.55 10.61
N ALA A 108 5.53 -11.87 9.89
CA ALA A 108 5.44 -13.14 9.16
C ALA A 108 6.33 -13.20 7.90
N TYR A 109 6.55 -12.06 7.22
CA TYR A 109 7.22 -12.02 5.91
C TYR A 109 8.48 -11.15 5.89
N GLY A 110 8.80 -10.51 7.02
CA GLY A 110 9.87 -9.52 7.13
C GLY A 110 9.44 -8.14 6.63
N ARG A 111 9.95 -7.11 7.31
CA ARG A 111 9.60 -5.70 7.07
C ARG A 111 9.81 -5.22 5.63
N GLY A 112 10.88 -5.66 4.97
CA GLY A 112 11.18 -5.24 3.59
C GLY A 112 10.11 -5.72 2.60
N PRO A 113 9.93 -7.04 2.43
CA PRO A 113 8.90 -7.60 1.57
C PRO A 113 7.47 -7.13 1.92
N ALA A 114 7.12 -7.11 3.20
CA ALA A 114 5.80 -6.69 3.66
C ALA A 114 5.50 -5.23 3.28
N ARG A 115 6.44 -4.30 3.49
CA ARG A 115 6.26 -2.90 3.09
C ARG A 115 6.07 -2.71 1.59
N ILE A 116 6.80 -3.47 0.76
CA ILE A 116 6.63 -3.42 -0.70
C ILE A 116 5.24 -3.94 -1.10
N ALA A 117 4.80 -5.06 -0.52
CA ALA A 117 3.49 -5.63 -0.78
C ALA A 117 2.35 -4.69 -0.35
N VAL A 118 2.44 -4.12 0.85
CA VAL A 118 1.47 -3.14 1.35
C VAL A 118 1.42 -1.91 0.45
N ALA A 119 2.57 -1.38 0.00
CA ALA A 119 2.60 -0.25 -0.91
C ALA A 119 1.88 -0.54 -2.23
N ARG A 120 2.16 -1.70 -2.86
CA ARG A 120 1.45 -2.13 -4.07
C ARG A 120 -0.05 -2.26 -3.89
N MET A 121 -0.46 -2.84 -2.76
CA MET A 121 -1.86 -2.97 -2.39
C MET A 121 -2.50 -1.59 -2.24
N THR A 122 -1.90 -0.67 -1.48
CA THR A 122 -2.44 0.69 -1.30
C THR A 122 -2.46 1.47 -2.62
N ASP A 123 -1.45 1.35 -3.47
CA ASP A 123 -1.41 2.01 -4.78
C ASP A 123 -2.54 1.49 -5.68
N SER A 124 -2.82 0.18 -5.61
CA SER A 124 -3.92 -0.44 -6.36
C SER A 124 -5.30 -0.02 -5.82
N LEU A 125 -5.46 0.05 -4.49
CA LEU A 125 -6.71 0.50 -3.85
C LEU A 125 -7.00 1.97 -4.15
N PHE A 126 -5.99 2.83 -4.04
CA PHE A 126 -6.09 4.27 -4.23
C PHE A 126 -5.69 4.73 -5.62
N ALA A 127 -5.74 3.81 -6.59
CA ALA A 127 -5.60 4.10 -8.01
C ALA A 127 -6.72 5.02 -8.51
N THR A 128 -7.91 4.90 -7.91
CA THR A 128 -9.02 5.81 -8.22
C THR A 128 -8.92 7.06 -7.35
N PRO A 129 -9.00 8.28 -7.95
CA PRO A 129 -9.00 9.52 -7.18
C PRO A 129 -10.09 9.56 -6.11
N ALA A 130 -11.27 9.01 -6.40
CA ALA A 130 -12.39 8.96 -5.47
C ALA A 130 -12.08 8.16 -4.20
N LEU A 131 -11.46 6.97 -4.30
CA LEU A 131 -11.10 6.20 -3.11
C LEU A 131 -9.97 6.87 -2.32
N ARG A 132 -9.02 7.51 -3.02
CA ARG A 132 -7.93 8.28 -2.39
C ARG A 132 -8.48 9.45 -1.57
N GLU A 133 -9.32 10.27 -2.18
CA GLU A 133 -9.93 11.43 -1.52
C GLU A 133 -10.78 10.99 -0.31
N ARG A 134 -11.57 9.93 -0.45
CA ARG A 134 -12.34 9.36 0.66
C ARG A 134 -11.44 8.89 1.80
N TRP A 135 -10.29 8.30 1.49
CA TRP A 135 -9.32 7.86 2.49
C TRP A 135 -8.70 9.04 3.23
N GLU A 136 -8.27 10.07 2.50
CA GLU A 136 -7.70 11.29 3.08
C GLU A 136 -8.71 12.01 3.98
N GLN A 137 -9.97 12.11 3.54
CA GLN A 137 -11.07 12.65 4.36
C GLN A 137 -11.35 11.79 5.60
N ALA A 138 -11.34 10.45 5.47
CA ALA A 138 -11.52 9.56 6.60
C ALA A 138 -10.41 9.73 7.64
N GLN A 139 -9.15 9.81 7.20
CA GLN A 139 -8.00 10.05 8.08
C GLN A 139 -8.08 11.40 8.82
N GLY A 140 -8.60 12.44 8.17
CA GLY A 140 -8.77 13.76 8.80
C GLY A 140 -9.90 13.81 9.83
N ARG A 141 -10.88 12.91 9.76
CA ARG A 141 -12.01 12.82 10.70
C ARG A 141 -11.69 12.00 11.93
N TRP A 142 -10.82 11.01 11.80
CA TRP A 142 -10.56 10.12 12.92
C TRP A 142 -9.71 10.84 13.96
N PRO A 143 -10.17 10.92 15.23
CA PRO A 143 -9.31 11.41 16.29
C PRO A 143 -8.07 10.50 16.27
N ILE A 144 -6.89 11.09 16.03
CA ILE A 144 -5.64 10.40 16.29
C ILE A 144 -5.72 10.07 17.77
N ALA A 145 -6.09 8.83 18.10
CA ALA A 145 -6.21 8.41 19.48
C ALA A 145 -4.84 8.68 20.11
N GLY A 146 -4.81 9.62 21.05
CA GLY A 146 -3.61 9.99 21.77
C GLY A 146 -3.12 8.76 22.52
N GLY A 147 -2.22 8.01 21.90
CA GLY A 147 -1.82 6.68 22.33
C GLY A 147 -2.59 5.58 21.60
N VAL A 148 -2.09 5.19 20.43
CA VAL A 148 -2.36 3.86 19.88
C VAL A 148 -1.77 2.84 20.85
N ASP A 149 -2.63 2.24 21.67
CA ASP A 149 -2.24 1.14 22.55
C ASP A 149 -2.02 -0.08 21.66
N PHE A 150 -0.76 -0.32 21.26
CA PHE A 150 -0.33 -1.38 20.33
C PHE A 150 -0.48 -2.79 20.92
N SER A 151 -1.63 -3.11 21.48
CA SER A 151 -1.98 -4.42 22.04
C SER A 151 -2.11 -5.52 20.97
N CYS A 152 -1.79 -5.23 19.69
CA CYS A 152 -1.65 -6.15 18.57
C CYS A 152 -0.88 -7.43 18.88
N VAL A 153 -0.07 -7.42 19.95
CA VAL A 153 0.82 -8.50 20.38
C VAL A 153 0.12 -9.61 21.18
N ARG A 154 -1.07 -9.41 21.79
CA ARG A 154 -1.51 -10.32 22.87
C ARG A 154 -2.46 -11.46 22.51
N GLY A 155 -2.68 -11.73 21.22
CA GLY A 155 -3.75 -12.64 20.78
C GLY A 155 -3.35 -14.04 20.30
N LEU A 156 -2.64 -14.17 19.17
CA LEU A 156 -3.02 -15.26 18.25
C LEU A 156 -1.94 -15.82 17.30
N VAL A 157 -0.64 -15.71 17.60
CA VAL A 157 0.35 -16.43 16.78
C VAL A 157 1.44 -17.01 17.69
N PRO A 158 1.51 -18.34 17.91
CA PRO A 158 2.72 -18.93 18.48
C PRO A 158 3.89 -18.55 17.57
N ALA A 159 4.99 -18.09 18.18
CA ALA A 159 6.20 -17.77 17.44
C ALA A 159 6.54 -18.95 16.51
N PRO A 160 6.94 -18.72 15.25
CA PRO A 160 7.41 -19.82 14.43
C PRO A 160 8.64 -20.44 15.12
N ASP A 161 8.53 -21.71 15.53
CA ASP A 161 9.56 -22.51 16.21
C ASP A 161 10.77 -22.84 15.31
N SER A 162 11.21 -21.92 14.47
CA SER A 162 12.28 -22.21 13.51
C SER A 162 12.97 -20.95 13.00
N LEU A 163 13.86 -20.42 13.83
CA LEU A 163 15.12 -19.79 13.41
C LEU A 163 16.22 -20.25 14.39
N SER A 164 16.44 -21.55 14.43
CA SER A 164 17.74 -22.11 14.82
C SER A 164 18.30 -22.77 13.57
N GLU A 165 19.52 -22.33 13.23
CA GLU A 165 20.41 -22.75 12.15
C GLU A 165 20.24 -22.08 10.77
#